data_AF-A0A9W7FNP5-F1
#
_entry.id   AF-A0A9W7FNP5-F1
#
_cell.length_a   1.000
_cell.length_b   1.000
_cell.length_c   1.000
_cell.angle_alpha   90.00
_cell.angle_beta   90.00
_cell.angle_gamma   90.00
#
_symmetry.space_group_name_H-M   'P 1'
#
loop_
_entity.id
_entity.type
_entity.pdbx_description
1 polymer ?
#
loop_
_entity_poly.entity_id
_entity_poly.type
_entity_poly.pdbx_seq_one_letter_code
_entity_poly.pdbx_strand_id
1 'polypeptide(L)'
;MPSHSRLLWVAYFFLAFLLLDVTSFQGAHVSKSSLALAPVSITTLYGGENIDDSRLTLEASFASSPPSESFTPDGLGAVARLRRRTEVSLLMDLCSEDGNDDDAISNLWKFWHNERGSKGRDALTEVDFYMRQPGTWPNAEDILRDLIFDNPTWIEPKNKLATLLYLKGQNYDSSLLCEQILASKPWHFGCLSGAALVYEKLNHPEHSLYMRARMMPENRALRKDWCLKHCNAIINQ
;
A
#
# COMPACT_ATOMS: atom_id res chain seq x y z
N MET A 1 3.04 13.54 -35.39
CA MET A 1 1.90 14.18 -34.70
C MET A 1 1.16 13.11 -33.90
N PRO A 2 0.66 13.43 -32.69
CA PRO A 2 1.03 12.66 -31.50
C PRO A 2 -0.13 11.85 -30.91
N SER A 3 0.17 10.67 -30.36
CA SER A 3 -0.75 9.93 -29.48
C SER A 3 -0.05 9.25 -28.29
N HIS A 4 1.07 9.80 -27.81
CA HIS A 4 1.72 9.34 -26.56
C HIS A 4 1.19 10.13 -25.35
N SER A 5 -0.13 10.21 -25.25
CA SER A 5 -0.83 10.82 -24.11
C SER A 5 -1.82 9.81 -23.57
N ARG A 6 -1.70 9.53 -22.26
CA ARG A 6 -2.67 8.84 -21.38
C ARG A 6 -2.39 7.36 -21.04
N LEU A 7 -1.20 7.03 -20.57
CA LEU A 7 -0.97 5.89 -19.66
C LEU A 7 0.07 6.21 -18.55
N LEU A 8 0.24 7.50 -18.22
CA LEU A 8 1.26 8.01 -17.29
C LEU A 8 0.76 8.32 -15.86
N TRP A 9 -0.44 7.89 -15.46
CA TRP A 9 -1.08 8.47 -14.27
C TRP A 9 -1.21 7.57 -13.02
N VAL A 10 -0.81 6.30 -13.04
CA VAL A 10 -1.03 5.41 -11.87
C VAL A 10 0.23 4.67 -11.37
N ALA A 11 1.33 4.68 -12.13
CA ALA A 11 2.66 4.29 -11.62
C ALA A 11 3.51 5.50 -11.15
N TYR A 12 3.01 6.73 -11.36
CA TYR A 12 3.78 7.96 -11.15
C TYR A 12 3.84 8.44 -9.68
N PHE A 13 3.00 7.95 -8.78
CA PHE A 13 2.98 8.52 -7.42
C PHE A 13 4.15 8.11 -6.50
N PHE A 14 4.95 7.09 -6.89
CA PHE A 14 6.26 6.84 -6.27
C PHE A 14 7.45 7.18 -7.17
N LEU A 15 7.30 7.14 -8.51
CA LEU A 15 8.42 7.39 -9.45
C LEU A 15 8.56 8.85 -9.93
N ALA A 16 7.51 9.69 -9.87
CA ALA A 16 7.57 11.06 -10.40
C ALA A 16 8.54 11.98 -9.63
N PHE A 17 8.80 11.68 -8.35
CA PHE A 17 9.67 12.49 -7.49
C PHE A 17 11.10 11.95 -7.37
N LEU A 18 11.38 10.74 -7.88
CA LEU A 18 12.69 10.07 -7.76
C LEU A 18 13.62 10.26 -8.97
N LEU A 19 13.15 10.91 -10.05
CA LEU A 19 13.98 11.21 -11.23
C LEU A 19 14.91 12.44 -11.07
N LEU A 20 15.07 13.00 -9.87
CA LEU A 20 16.02 14.08 -9.60
C LEU A 20 17.28 13.67 -8.82
N ASP A 21 17.45 12.40 -8.39
CA ASP A 21 18.60 12.09 -7.53
C ASP A 21 19.19 10.66 -7.62
N VAL A 22 19.02 9.97 -8.75
CA VAL A 22 19.75 8.70 -8.99
C VAL A 22 20.75 8.85 -10.13
N THR A 23 21.78 9.67 -9.88
CA THR A 23 23.07 9.56 -10.57
C THR A 23 24.18 9.41 -9.53
N SER A 24 24.19 8.29 -8.81
CA SER A 24 25.40 7.73 -8.16
C SER A 24 25.02 6.51 -7.33
N PHE A 25 25.12 5.31 -7.91
CA PHE A 25 25.77 4.21 -7.18
C PHE A 25 26.14 3.08 -8.16
N GLN A 26 27.42 3.00 -8.49
CA GLN A 26 28.02 1.82 -9.11
C GLN A 26 28.37 0.80 -8.02
N GLY A 27 27.86 -0.42 -8.16
CA GLY A 27 28.57 -1.66 -7.87
C GLY A 27 28.80 -2.04 -6.40
N ALA A 28 28.09 -3.08 -5.95
CA ALA A 28 28.68 -4.07 -5.05
C ALA A 28 28.04 -5.45 -5.28
N HIS A 29 28.87 -6.40 -5.70
CA HIS A 29 28.58 -7.82 -5.81
C HIS A 29 28.38 -8.41 -4.40
N VAL A 30 27.28 -9.14 -4.14
CA VAL A 30 27.16 -9.97 -2.94
C VAL A 30 26.64 -11.36 -3.28
N SER A 31 27.40 -12.34 -2.80
CA SER A 31 27.25 -13.78 -2.96
C SER A 31 25.97 -14.33 -2.32
N LYS A 32 25.36 -15.33 -2.96
CA LYS A 32 24.23 -16.10 -2.46
C LYS A 32 24.62 -16.84 -1.17
N SER A 33 23.96 -16.55 -0.07
CA SER A 33 23.84 -17.50 1.04
C SER A 33 22.38 -17.54 1.50
N SER A 34 21.87 -18.77 1.60
CA SER A 34 20.53 -19.10 2.05
C SER A 34 20.46 -18.87 3.56
N LEU A 35 19.58 -18.00 4.02
CA LEU A 35 19.25 -17.83 5.44
C LEU A 35 17.74 -17.69 5.59
N ALA A 36 17.14 -18.74 6.13
CA ALA A 36 15.79 -18.70 6.65
C ALA A 36 15.76 -17.74 7.85
N LEU A 37 14.96 -16.67 7.78
CA LEU A 37 14.76 -15.74 8.89
C LEU A 37 13.48 -16.10 9.63
N ALA A 38 13.62 -16.44 10.91
CA ALA A 38 12.54 -16.58 11.87
C ALA A 38 11.95 -15.19 12.22
N PRO A 39 10.70 -15.10 12.70
CA PRO A 39 10.09 -13.82 13.07
C PRO A 39 10.76 -13.22 14.31
N VAL A 40 11.29 -12.00 14.19
CA VAL A 40 11.83 -11.22 15.32
C VAL A 40 10.80 -10.17 15.74
N SER A 41 10.52 -10.09 17.04
CA SER A 41 9.53 -9.19 17.62
C SER A 41 10.11 -7.82 17.99
N ILE A 42 9.28 -6.79 17.82
CA ILE A 42 9.56 -5.34 17.80
C ILE A 42 10.18 -4.75 19.08
N THR A 43 10.08 -5.43 20.23
CA THR A 43 10.35 -4.78 21.53
C THR A 43 11.84 -4.63 21.87
N THR A 44 12.77 -5.28 21.16
CA THR A 44 14.13 -5.48 21.68
C THR A 44 15.17 -4.46 21.19
N LEU A 45 14.84 -3.52 20.29
CA LEU A 45 15.90 -2.80 19.56
C LEU A 45 15.93 -1.26 19.62
N TYR A 46 14.98 -0.56 20.22
CA TYR A 46 14.98 0.91 20.16
C TYR A 46 14.85 1.56 21.54
N GLY A 47 15.96 2.15 21.99
CA GLY A 47 16.01 2.97 23.19
C GLY A 47 15.29 4.31 22.99
N GLY A 48 14.27 4.56 23.80
CA GLY A 48 14.28 5.70 24.73
C GLY A 48 14.03 7.12 24.21
N GLU A 49 13.48 7.36 23.03
CA GLU A 49 12.97 8.69 22.67
C GLU A 49 11.49 8.65 22.29
N ASN A 50 10.62 9.05 23.23
CA ASN A 50 9.21 9.44 23.10
C ASN A 50 8.30 8.73 22.06
N ILE A 51 8.58 7.45 21.78
CA ILE A 51 7.85 6.57 20.86
C ILE A 51 6.45 6.23 21.39
N ASP A 52 6.28 6.19 22.71
CA ASP A 52 5.02 5.80 23.31
C ASP A 52 3.92 6.84 23.10
N ASP A 53 4.21 8.15 23.16
CA ASP A 53 3.18 9.18 22.99
C ASP A 53 2.59 9.23 21.57
N SER A 54 3.42 9.10 20.54
CA SER A 54 2.96 9.05 19.14
C SER A 54 2.20 7.76 18.82
N ARG A 55 2.68 6.62 19.35
CA ARG A 55 2.00 5.32 19.23
C ARG A 55 0.65 5.33 19.94
N LEU A 56 0.60 5.85 21.17
CA LEU A 56 -0.62 5.98 21.96
C LEU A 56 -1.61 6.96 21.31
N THR A 57 -1.14 8.05 20.71
CA THR A 57 -2.00 9.01 20.00
C THR A 57 -2.63 8.39 18.76
N LEU A 58 -1.85 7.62 18.00
CA LEU A 58 -2.33 6.89 16.82
C LEU A 58 -3.31 5.79 17.23
N GLU A 59 -2.96 4.95 18.21
CA GLU A 59 -3.81 3.87 18.73
C GLU A 59 -5.11 4.40 19.35
N ALA A 60 -5.06 5.49 20.12
CA ALA A 60 -6.23 6.12 20.72
C ALA A 60 -7.17 6.73 19.67
N SER A 61 -6.64 7.26 18.57
CA SER A 61 -7.45 7.82 17.48
C SER A 61 -8.29 6.76 16.74
N PHE A 62 -7.91 5.47 16.85
CA PHE A 62 -8.61 4.35 16.20
C PHE A 62 -9.47 3.51 17.17
N ALA A 63 -9.38 3.73 18.48
CA ALA A 63 -10.01 2.89 19.49
C ALA A 63 -11.53 3.16 19.72
N SER A 64 -12.11 4.22 19.13
CA SER A 64 -13.54 4.53 19.29
C SER A 64 -14.34 4.30 18.00
N SER A 65 -14.72 3.05 17.72
CA SER A 65 -15.71 2.74 16.68
C SER A 65 -17.12 2.52 17.30
N PRO A 66 -18.20 3.06 16.70
CA PRO A 66 -19.59 2.79 17.11
C PRO A 66 -20.09 1.40 16.64
N PRO A 67 -21.24 0.89 17.16
CA PRO A 67 -21.62 -0.51 16.98
C PRO A 67 -22.28 -0.83 15.63
N SER A 68 -21.67 -1.82 14.96
CA SER A 68 -22.09 -2.84 13.97
C SER A 68 -23.38 -2.70 13.14
N GLU A 69 -23.21 -2.73 11.80
CA GLU A 69 -24.21 -3.21 10.83
C GLU A 69 -24.42 -4.74 10.93
N SER A 70 -25.60 -5.19 10.53
CA SER A 70 -26.20 -6.51 10.80
C SER A 70 -25.43 -7.73 10.30
N PHE A 71 -25.25 -8.69 11.21
CA PHE A 71 -24.58 -9.97 10.98
C PHE A 71 -25.47 -10.99 10.27
N THR A 72 -24.92 -11.67 9.26
CA THR A 72 -25.49 -12.90 8.66
C THR A 72 -24.65 -14.12 9.08
N PRO A 73 -25.16 -15.36 8.95
CA PRO A 73 -24.56 -16.56 9.57
C PRO A 73 -23.11 -16.88 9.17
N ASP A 74 -22.62 -16.33 8.04
CA ASP A 74 -21.23 -16.46 7.56
C ASP A 74 -20.35 -15.24 7.87
N GLY A 75 -20.80 -14.33 8.74
CA GLY A 75 -20.02 -13.17 9.22
C GLY A 75 -19.81 -12.03 8.22
N LEU A 76 -19.96 -12.24 6.90
CA LEU A 76 -19.81 -11.19 5.88
C LEU A 76 -21.12 -10.88 5.14
N GLY A 77 -21.41 -9.59 4.91
CA GLY A 77 -22.54 -9.15 4.07
C GLY A 77 -22.35 -9.49 2.58
N ALA A 78 -23.44 -9.50 1.81
CA ALA A 78 -23.41 -9.81 0.37
C ALA A 78 -22.47 -8.89 -0.43
N VAL A 79 -22.41 -7.61 -0.05
CA VAL A 79 -21.51 -6.61 -0.65
C VAL A 79 -20.04 -6.97 -0.42
N ALA A 80 -19.67 -7.38 0.80
CA ALA A 80 -18.30 -7.76 1.12
C ALA A 80 -17.85 -9.03 0.37
N ARG A 81 -18.75 -10.01 0.21
CA ARG A 81 -18.48 -11.19 -0.63
C ARG A 81 -18.27 -10.83 -2.10
N LEU A 82 -19.11 -9.94 -2.64
CA LEU A 82 -18.96 -9.48 -4.02
C LEU A 82 -17.63 -8.76 -4.24
N ARG A 83 -17.25 -7.85 -3.33
CA ARG A 83 -15.95 -7.16 -3.39
C ARG A 83 -14.78 -8.13 -3.44
N ARG A 84 -14.75 -9.13 -2.54
CA ARG A 84 -13.69 -10.15 -2.53
C ARG A 84 -13.62 -10.94 -3.84
N ARG A 85 -14.77 -11.36 -4.39
CA ARG A 85 -14.81 -12.08 -5.68
C ARG A 85 -14.30 -11.21 -6.83
N THR A 86 -14.71 -9.95 -6.88
CA THR A 86 -14.23 -9.01 -7.90
C THR A 86 -12.73 -8.79 -7.78
N GLU A 87 -12.21 -8.63 -6.56
CA GLU A 87 -10.78 -8.48 -6.34
C GLU A 87 -9.98 -9.70 -6.77
N VAL A 88 -10.45 -10.91 -6.43
CA VAL A 88 -9.85 -12.17 -6.90
C VAL A 88 -9.81 -12.24 -8.41
N SER A 89 -10.90 -11.83 -9.09
CA SER A 89 -10.93 -11.78 -10.56
C SER A 89 -9.86 -10.83 -11.11
N LEU A 90 -9.77 -9.61 -10.56
CA LEU A 90 -8.82 -8.59 -11.00
C LEU A 90 -7.35 -9.01 -10.74
N LEU A 91 -7.09 -9.76 -9.67
CA LEU A 91 -5.77 -10.34 -9.43
C LEU A 91 -5.42 -11.43 -10.44
N MET A 92 -6.39 -12.24 -10.88
CA MET A 92 -6.15 -13.23 -11.92
C MET A 92 -5.88 -12.59 -13.28
N ASP A 93 -6.49 -11.44 -13.58
CA ASP A 93 -6.23 -10.68 -14.81
C ASP A 93 -4.76 -10.22 -14.90
N LEU A 94 -4.07 -10.02 -13.76
CA LEU A 94 -2.64 -9.67 -13.74
C LEU A 94 -1.75 -10.78 -14.32
N CYS A 95 -2.19 -12.04 -14.27
CA CYS A 95 -1.46 -13.20 -14.77
C CYS A 95 -2.12 -13.91 -15.97
N SER A 96 -3.17 -13.33 -16.56
CA SER A 96 -3.82 -13.91 -17.74
C SER A 96 -2.89 -13.84 -18.96
N GLU A 97 -2.83 -14.91 -19.75
CA GLU A 97 -1.94 -15.02 -20.91
C GLU A 97 -2.33 -14.05 -22.05
N ASP A 98 -3.61 -13.73 -22.16
CA ASP A 98 -4.22 -12.85 -23.16
C ASP A 98 -4.43 -11.40 -22.67
N GLY A 99 -4.08 -11.10 -21.42
CA GLY A 99 -4.34 -9.81 -20.79
C GLY A 99 -3.41 -8.68 -21.26
N ASN A 100 -3.86 -7.44 -21.13
CA ASN A 100 -3.01 -6.24 -21.26
C ASN A 100 -2.52 -5.78 -19.86
N ASP A 101 -1.23 -5.52 -19.68
CA ASP A 101 -0.62 -5.25 -18.37
C ASP A 101 -1.12 -3.95 -17.77
N ASP A 102 -1.15 -2.91 -18.58
CA ASP A 102 -1.60 -1.59 -18.19
C ASP A 102 -3.09 -1.61 -17.79
N ASP A 103 -3.92 -2.33 -18.55
CA ASP A 103 -5.34 -2.47 -18.25
C ASP A 103 -5.58 -3.23 -16.94
N ALA A 104 -4.91 -4.37 -16.73
CA ALA A 104 -5.07 -5.18 -15.53
C ALA A 104 -4.65 -4.40 -14.27
N ILE A 105 -3.48 -3.75 -14.31
CA ILE A 105 -2.97 -2.91 -13.21
C ILE A 105 -3.90 -1.72 -12.98
N SER A 106 -4.32 -1.03 -14.04
CA SER A 106 -5.23 0.13 -13.97
C SER A 106 -6.59 -0.23 -13.38
N ASN A 107 -7.15 -1.38 -13.77
CA ASN A 107 -8.45 -1.83 -13.27
C ASN A 107 -8.40 -2.21 -11.79
N LEU A 108 -7.32 -2.85 -11.34
CA LEU A 108 -7.14 -3.17 -9.93
C LEU A 108 -6.97 -1.90 -9.07
N TRP A 109 -6.18 -0.93 -9.54
CA TRP A 109 -6.07 0.36 -8.86
C TRP A 109 -7.40 1.11 -8.77
N LYS A 110 -8.15 1.18 -9.89
CA LYS A 110 -9.49 1.77 -9.91
C LYS A 110 -10.40 1.07 -8.91
N PHE A 111 -10.32 -0.25 -8.81
CA PHE A 111 -11.13 -1.01 -7.86
C PHE A 111 -10.80 -0.60 -6.40
N TRP A 112 -9.53 -0.52 -6.02
CA TRP A 112 -9.12 -0.10 -4.67
C TRP A 112 -9.48 1.36 -4.35
N HIS A 113 -9.31 2.27 -5.31
CA HIS A 113 -9.69 3.69 -5.15
C HIS A 113 -11.20 3.91 -5.07
N ASN A 114 -12.01 2.98 -5.62
CA ASN A 114 -13.46 3.08 -5.65
C ASN A 114 -14.16 2.25 -4.56
N GLU A 115 -13.40 1.66 -3.61
CA GLU A 115 -13.96 0.71 -2.64
C GLU A 115 -15.09 1.32 -1.78
N ARG A 116 -15.06 2.63 -1.57
CA ARG A 116 -16.09 3.41 -0.84
C ARG A 116 -16.93 4.32 -1.74
N GLY A 117 -17.09 3.91 -3.00
CA GLY A 117 -17.93 4.58 -3.98
C GLY A 117 -17.37 5.92 -4.46
N SER A 118 -18.19 6.68 -5.21
CA SER A 118 -17.76 7.93 -5.84
C SER A 118 -17.29 8.98 -4.83
N LYS A 119 -18.00 9.15 -3.71
CA LYS A 119 -17.60 10.12 -2.67
C LYS A 119 -16.19 9.85 -2.14
N GLY A 120 -15.89 8.59 -1.81
CA GLY A 120 -14.54 8.21 -1.36
C GLY A 120 -13.49 8.47 -2.44
N ARG A 121 -13.75 8.06 -3.69
CA ARG A 121 -12.85 8.31 -4.82
C ARG A 121 -12.60 9.82 -5.02
N ASP A 122 -13.64 10.62 -4.95
CA ASP A 122 -13.54 12.06 -5.18
C ASP A 122 -12.72 12.72 -4.06
N ALA A 123 -12.87 12.29 -2.80
CA ALA A 123 -12.02 12.71 -1.69
C ALA A 123 -10.55 12.31 -1.88
N LEU A 124 -10.26 11.08 -2.36
CA LEU A 124 -8.90 10.67 -2.70
C LEU A 124 -8.31 11.50 -3.86
N THR A 125 -9.14 11.96 -4.79
CA THR A 125 -8.72 12.84 -5.88
C THR A 125 -8.36 14.24 -5.37
N GLU A 126 -9.10 14.73 -4.37
CA GLU A 126 -8.79 15.99 -3.68
C GLU A 126 -7.48 15.90 -2.88
N VAL A 127 -7.26 14.77 -2.20
CA VAL A 127 -5.96 14.47 -1.57
C VAL A 127 -4.83 14.52 -2.59
N ASP A 128 -4.99 13.88 -3.76
CA ASP A 128 -3.99 13.91 -4.83
C ASP A 128 -3.73 15.31 -5.40
N PHE A 129 -4.69 16.23 -5.27
CA PHE A 129 -4.49 17.64 -5.61
C PHE A 129 -3.64 18.34 -4.53
N TYR A 130 -3.98 18.18 -3.26
CA TYR A 130 -3.26 18.80 -2.13
C TYR A 130 -1.84 18.23 -1.92
N MET A 131 -1.59 16.97 -2.26
CA MET A 131 -0.24 16.38 -2.13
C MET A 131 0.78 16.95 -3.13
N ARG A 132 0.35 17.67 -4.17
CA ARG A 132 1.25 18.24 -5.20
C ARG A 132 2.12 19.38 -4.70
N GLN A 133 1.75 20.02 -3.59
CA GLN A 133 2.47 21.16 -3.03
C GLN A 133 2.70 20.94 -1.52
N PRO A 134 3.94 21.03 -1.02
CA PRO A 134 4.22 20.84 0.40
C PRO A 134 3.41 21.75 1.34
N GLY A 135 3.12 22.97 0.91
CA GLY A 135 2.31 23.92 1.67
C GLY A 135 0.85 23.50 1.90
N THR A 136 0.33 22.54 1.13
CA THR A 136 -1.05 22.04 1.25
C THR A 136 -1.14 20.62 1.82
N TRP A 137 -0.01 20.04 2.24
CA TRP A 137 0.01 18.71 2.87
C TRP A 137 -0.87 18.56 4.12
N PRO A 138 -1.03 19.56 5.01
CA PRO A 138 -1.95 19.45 6.15
C PRO A 138 -3.39 19.14 5.72
N ASN A 139 -3.89 19.78 4.65
CA ASN A 139 -5.24 19.54 4.14
C ASN A 139 -5.40 18.10 3.61
N ALA A 140 -4.37 17.58 2.94
CA ALA A 140 -4.36 16.18 2.48
C ALA A 140 -4.39 15.22 3.68
N GLU A 141 -3.62 15.51 4.72
CA GLU A 141 -3.56 14.70 5.92
C GLU A 141 -4.88 14.66 6.67
N ASP A 142 -5.55 15.81 6.85
CA ASP A 142 -6.86 15.90 7.51
C ASP A 142 -7.90 15.05 6.79
N ILE A 143 -8.03 15.20 5.46
CA ILE A 143 -8.96 14.39 4.64
C ILE A 143 -8.64 12.90 4.77
N LEU A 144 -7.36 12.53 4.73
CA LEU A 144 -6.96 11.13 4.86
C LEU A 144 -7.31 10.56 6.23
N ARG A 145 -7.10 11.32 7.31
CA ARG A 145 -7.44 10.89 8.67
C ARG A 145 -8.95 10.71 8.83
N ASP A 146 -9.76 11.62 8.31
CA ASP A 146 -11.22 11.49 8.30
C ASP A 146 -11.67 10.25 7.51
N LEU A 147 -11.12 10.02 6.32
CA LEU A 147 -11.43 8.84 5.52
C LEU A 147 -11.08 7.53 6.25
N ILE A 148 -9.94 7.48 6.96
CA ILE A 148 -9.53 6.30 7.72
C ILE A 148 -10.45 6.11 8.95
N PHE A 149 -10.80 7.18 9.65
CA PHE A 149 -11.70 7.14 10.80
C PHE A 149 -13.09 6.62 10.40
N ASP A 150 -13.67 7.17 9.34
CA ASP A 150 -15.00 6.77 8.85
C ASP A 150 -15.00 5.37 8.20
N ASN A 151 -13.87 4.95 7.62
CA ASN A 151 -13.76 3.70 6.88
C ASN A 151 -12.49 2.91 7.27
N PRO A 152 -12.40 2.36 8.51
CA PRO A 152 -11.17 1.76 9.04
C PRO A 152 -10.66 0.54 8.27
N THR A 153 -11.55 -0.12 7.51
CA THR A 153 -11.24 -1.27 6.65
C THR A 153 -10.78 -0.88 5.25
N TRP A 154 -10.91 0.40 4.85
CA TRP A 154 -10.47 0.86 3.55
C TRP A 154 -8.97 1.20 3.55
N ILE A 155 -8.22 0.50 2.72
CA ILE A 155 -6.75 0.50 2.78
C ILE A 155 -6.12 1.65 1.98
N GLU A 156 -6.76 2.11 0.90
CA GLU A 156 -6.18 3.14 0.03
C GLU A 156 -5.88 4.47 0.75
N PRO A 157 -6.76 5.01 1.62
CA PRO A 157 -6.42 6.19 2.42
C PRO A 157 -5.20 5.98 3.32
N LYS A 158 -5.05 4.78 3.93
CA LYS A 158 -3.85 4.46 4.73
C LYS A 158 -2.59 4.46 3.87
N ASN A 159 -2.66 3.91 2.66
CA ASN A 159 -1.55 3.88 1.71
C ASN A 159 -1.14 5.30 1.26
N LYS A 160 -2.11 6.18 0.98
CA LYS A 160 -1.83 7.59 0.68
C LYS A 160 -1.25 8.33 1.87
N LEU A 161 -1.75 8.07 3.09
CA LEU A 161 -1.19 8.67 4.31
C LEU A 161 0.25 8.20 4.55
N ALA A 162 0.55 6.91 4.38
CA ALA A 162 1.91 6.41 4.45
C ALA A 162 2.84 7.12 3.44
N THR A 163 2.36 7.34 2.22
CA THR A 163 3.09 8.09 1.19
C THR A 163 3.32 9.55 1.60
N LEU A 164 2.28 10.23 2.12
CA LEU A 164 2.40 11.61 2.61
C LEU A 164 3.39 11.74 3.76
N LEU A 165 3.37 10.81 4.73
CA LEU A 165 4.32 10.78 5.84
C LEU A 165 5.75 10.57 5.36
N TYR A 166 5.96 9.67 4.38
CA TYR A 166 7.27 9.51 3.72
C TYR A 166 7.75 10.81 3.08
N LEU A 167 6.89 11.51 2.33
CA LEU A 167 7.22 12.80 1.72
C LEU A 167 7.56 13.88 2.77
N LYS A 168 6.90 13.85 3.93
CA LYS A 168 7.20 14.70 5.10
C LYS A 168 8.49 14.31 5.85
N GLY A 169 9.16 13.22 5.46
CA GLY A 169 10.31 12.67 6.17
C GLY A 169 9.96 11.88 7.44
N GLN A 170 8.68 11.67 7.73
CA GLN A 170 8.17 10.90 8.86
C GLN A 170 8.19 9.40 8.53
N ASN A 171 9.38 8.88 8.24
CA ASN A 171 9.57 7.53 7.67
C ASN A 171 9.19 6.42 8.66
N TYR A 172 9.38 6.63 9.97
CA TYR A 172 8.98 5.64 10.97
C TYR A 172 7.46 5.45 10.97
N ASP A 173 6.68 6.53 11.05
CA ASP A 173 5.22 6.47 11.03
C ASP A 173 4.70 5.91 9.70
N SER A 174 5.36 6.27 8.59
CA SER A 174 5.09 5.68 7.27
C SER A 174 5.28 4.16 7.29
N SER A 175 6.35 3.66 7.92
CA SER A 175 6.62 2.22 8.02
C SER A 175 5.54 1.47 8.81
N LEU A 176 5.05 2.04 9.91
CA LEU A 176 3.98 1.45 10.72
C LEU A 176 2.67 1.33 9.92
N LEU A 177 2.31 2.36 9.15
CA LEU A 177 1.16 2.27 8.26
C LEU A 177 1.34 1.21 7.18
N CYS A 178 2.53 1.12 6.57
CA CYS A 178 2.85 0.08 5.61
C CYS A 178 2.67 -1.33 6.21
N GLU A 179 3.09 -1.56 7.45
CA GLU A 179 2.89 -2.84 8.13
C GLU A 179 1.41 -3.16 8.33
N GLN A 180 0.61 -2.20 8.80
CA GLN A 180 -0.84 -2.37 8.98
C GLN A 180 -1.56 -2.71 7.67
N ILE A 181 -1.19 -2.00 6.59
CA ILE A 181 -1.72 -2.24 5.24
C ILE A 181 -1.37 -3.66 4.79
N LEU A 182 -0.10 -4.07 4.91
CA LEU A 182 0.38 -5.36 4.43
C LEU A 182 -0.04 -6.54 5.30
N ALA A 183 -0.40 -6.31 6.57
CA ALA A 183 -1.06 -7.30 7.41
C ALA A 183 -2.49 -7.59 6.92
N SER A 184 -3.20 -6.55 6.48
CA SER A 184 -4.58 -6.66 5.99
C SER A 184 -4.65 -7.12 4.53
N LYS A 185 -3.77 -6.59 3.69
CA LYS A 185 -3.74 -6.78 2.24
C LYS A 185 -2.31 -7.11 1.77
N PRO A 186 -1.80 -8.33 2.03
CA PRO A 186 -0.42 -8.72 1.68
C PRO A 186 -0.02 -8.59 0.22
N TRP A 187 -1.02 -8.47 -0.69
CA TRP A 187 -0.88 -8.31 -2.13
C TRP A 187 -0.97 -6.87 -2.62
N HIS A 188 -1.02 -5.88 -1.70
CA HIS A 188 -1.06 -4.47 -2.08
C HIS A 188 0.27 -4.03 -2.69
N PHE A 189 0.42 -4.21 -4.00
CA PHE A 189 1.70 -4.04 -4.69
C PHE A 189 2.26 -2.61 -4.57
N GLY A 190 1.41 -1.57 -4.54
CA GLY A 190 1.88 -0.20 -4.29
C GLY A 190 2.41 0.05 -2.87
N CYS A 191 1.87 -0.65 -1.87
CA CYS A 191 2.36 -0.53 -0.50
C CYS A 191 3.65 -1.34 -0.33
N LEU A 192 3.79 -2.49 -0.99
CA LEU A 192 5.04 -3.26 -1.01
C LEU A 192 6.20 -2.43 -1.58
N SER A 193 5.98 -1.73 -2.70
CA SER A 193 7.00 -0.84 -3.27
C SER A 193 7.30 0.36 -2.36
N GLY A 194 6.27 0.97 -1.78
CA GLY A 194 6.43 2.11 -0.86
C GLY A 194 7.19 1.72 0.40
N ALA A 195 6.83 0.60 1.01
CA ALA A 195 7.51 0.06 2.19
C ALA A 195 8.99 -0.21 1.94
N ALA A 196 9.36 -0.75 0.76
CA ALA A 196 10.75 -0.96 0.40
C ALA A 196 11.56 0.35 0.41
N LEU A 197 11.00 1.45 -0.11
CA LEU A 197 11.62 2.77 -0.12
C LEU A 197 11.69 3.40 1.28
N VAL A 198 10.63 3.22 2.08
CA VAL A 198 10.60 3.67 3.48
C VAL A 198 11.72 3.00 4.28
N TYR A 199 11.88 1.68 4.15
CA TYR A 199 12.95 0.95 4.85
C TYR A 199 14.35 1.33 4.36
N GLU A 200 14.52 1.73 3.10
CA GLU A 200 15.79 2.30 2.65
C GLU A 200 16.08 3.65 3.32
N LYS A 201 15.09 4.53 3.44
CA LYS A 201 15.26 5.80 4.17
C LYS A 201 15.54 5.61 5.65
N LEU A 202 15.08 4.51 6.24
CA LEU A 202 15.38 4.12 7.62
C LEU A 202 16.73 3.37 7.77
N ASN A 203 17.49 3.16 6.69
CA ASN A 203 18.72 2.35 6.68
C ASN A 203 18.52 0.89 7.16
N HIS A 204 17.38 0.28 6.83
CA HIS A 204 17.05 -1.12 7.13
C HIS A 204 17.02 -1.97 5.83
N PRO A 205 18.18 -2.29 5.23
CA PRO A 205 18.25 -2.91 3.91
C PRO A 205 17.65 -4.32 3.87
N GLU A 206 17.77 -5.12 4.93
CA GLU A 206 17.14 -6.44 5.00
C GLU A 206 15.60 -6.38 4.95
N HIS A 207 14.99 -5.40 5.62
CA HIS A 207 13.55 -5.18 5.57
C HIS A 207 13.11 -4.71 4.18
N SER A 208 13.89 -3.83 3.55
CA SER A 208 13.63 -3.40 2.18
C SER A 208 13.68 -4.55 1.19
N LEU A 209 14.72 -5.41 1.27
CA LEU A 209 14.84 -6.61 0.44
C LEU A 209 13.69 -7.59 0.67
N TYR A 210 13.26 -7.76 1.92
CA TYR A 210 12.09 -8.57 2.25
C TYR A 210 10.82 -8.06 1.58
N MET A 211 10.57 -6.74 1.58
CA MET A 211 9.41 -6.16 0.90
C MET A 211 9.49 -6.34 -0.63
N ARG A 212 10.67 -6.14 -1.23
CA ARG A 212 10.89 -6.35 -2.67
C ARG A 212 10.68 -7.78 -3.11
N ALA A 213 11.14 -8.76 -2.32
CA ALA A 213 10.93 -10.18 -2.61
C ALA A 213 9.46 -10.60 -2.64
N ARG A 214 8.57 -9.80 -2.03
CA ARG A 214 7.11 -10.03 -2.03
C ARG A 214 6.39 -9.33 -3.18
N MET A 215 7.05 -8.42 -3.90
CA MET A 215 6.45 -7.66 -4.99
C MET A 215 5.99 -8.58 -6.12
N MET A 216 4.98 -8.13 -6.85
CA MET A 216 4.53 -8.78 -8.06
C MET A 216 5.69 -8.79 -9.08
N PRO A 217 6.03 -9.95 -9.69
CA PRO A 217 7.04 -10.00 -10.74
C PRO A 217 6.70 -9.07 -11.91
N GLU A 218 7.68 -8.33 -12.42
CA GLU A 218 7.47 -7.44 -13.58
C GLU A 218 7.05 -8.22 -14.82
N ASN A 219 7.70 -9.36 -15.07
CA ASN A 219 7.32 -10.25 -16.16
C ASN A 219 5.99 -10.96 -15.83
N ARG A 220 4.93 -10.61 -16.56
CA ARG A 220 3.59 -11.22 -16.44
C ARG A 220 3.61 -12.74 -16.44
N ALA A 221 4.43 -13.38 -17.28
CA ALA A 221 4.50 -14.84 -17.38
C ALA A 221 4.93 -15.51 -16.07
N LEU A 222 5.57 -14.76 -15.16
CA LEU A 222 6.02 -15.23 -13.85
C LEU A 222 5.04 -14.90 -12.72
N ARG A 223 3.94 -14.19 -12.98
CA ARG A 223 3.00 -13.72 -11.94
C ARG A 223 2.03 -14.79 -11.46
N LYS A 224 1.87 -15.91 -12.17
CA LYS A 224 0.85 -16.93 -11.87
C LYS A 224 0.87 -17.39 -10.41
N ASP A 225 2.04 -17.77 -9.90
CA ASP A 225 2.19 -18.23 -8.52
C ASP A 225 1.90 -17.11 -7.51
N TRP A 226 2.31 -15.88 -7.83
CA TRP A 226 2.02 -14.70 -7.02
C TRP A 226 0.52 -14.44 -6.93
N CYS A 227 -0.19 -14.45 -8.06
CA CYS A 227 -1.64 -14.25 -8.11
C CYS A 227 -2.39 -15.37 -7.38
N LEU A 228 -2.05 -16.64 -7.63
CA LEU A 228 -2.69 -17.79 -6.96
C LEU A 228 -2.51 -17.73 -5.44
N LYS A 229 -1.30 -17.45 -4.96
CA LYS A 229 -1.01 -17.29 -3.53
C LYS A 229 -1.93 -16.25 -2.88
N HIS A 230 -2.09 -15.09 -3.50
CA HIS A 230 -2.83 -13.97 -2.92
C HIS A 230 -4.34 -14.06 -3.11
N CYS A 231 -4.81 -14.67 -4.19
CA CYS A 231 -6.23 -15.02 -4.33
C CYS A 231 -6.67 -16.00 -3.24
N ASN A 232 -5.85 -17.00 -2.92
CA ASN A 232 -6.09 -17.88 -1.78
C ASN A 232 -6.10 -17.11 -0.44
N ALA A 233 -5.24 -16.12 -0.27
CA ALA A 233 -5.25 -15.27 0.92
C ALA A 233 -6.59 -14.50 1.06
N ILE A 234 -7.14 -13.93 -0.02
CA ILE A 234 -8.44 -13.24 0.00
C ILE A 234 -9.60 -14.18 0.33
N ILE A 235 -9.57 -15.39 -0.25
CA ILE A 235 -10.65 -16.37 -0.07
C ILE A 235 -10.73 -16.86 1.38
N ASN A 236 -9.58 -16.94 2.07
CA ASN A 236 -9.48 -17.44 3.44
C ASN A 236 -9.59 -16.35 4.54
N GLN A 237 -9.79 -15.08 4.16
CA GLN A 237 -10.14 -13.98 5.07
C GLN A 237 -11.64 -13.97 5.39
#